data_AF-A0A7C4J2Y7-F1
#
_entry.id   AF-A0A7C4J2Y7-F1
#
_cell.length_a   1.000
_cell.length_b   1.000
_cell.length_c   1.000
_cell.angle_alpha   90.00
_cell.angle_beta   90.00
_cell.angle_gamma   90.00
#
_symmetry.space_group_name_H-M   'P 1'
#
loop_
_entity.id
_entity.type
_entity.pdbx_description
1 polymer ?
#
loop_
_entity_poly.entity_id
_entity_poly.type
_entity_poly.pdbx_seq_one_letter_code
_entity_poly.pdbx_strand_id
1 'polypeptide(L)'
;MRSKATNILQFGVLVTGILYIIIGILYGFSPILFANIFGIEVNPDWYNLIKYDTFTSPLYHFSRVFALILAVAGLSMILPLFDPLKYRGMIYYNGILFPLVSAPVLLVNGLTYDHRIMTICGVLFLVLFLFVGFGLMITRRQAKMGQE
;
A
#
# COMPACT_ATOMS: atom_id res chain seq x y z
N MET A 1 25.60 -11.73 11.71
CA MET A 1 24.54 -10.83 12.22
C MET A 1 24.32 -9.73 11.20
N ARG A 2 23.07 -9.46 10.80
CA ARG A 2 22.74 -8.38 9.85
C ARG A 2 23.06 -7.01 10.41
N SER A 3 23.41 -6.08 9.55
CA SER A 3 23.68 -4.71 9.96
C SER A 3 22.40 -4.03 10.48
N LYS A 4 22.56 -3.08 11.43
CA LYS A 4 21.43 -2.30 11.97
C LYS A 4 20.65 -1.58 10.86
N ALA A 5 21.35 -1.10 9.82
CA ALA A 5 20.75 -0.44 8.67
C ALA A 5 19.85 -1.37 7.87
N THR A 6 20.30 -2.61 7.63
CA THR A 6 19.52 -3.63 6.93
C THR A 6 18.28 -4.03 7.73
N ASN A 7 18.37 -4.11 9.06
CA ASN A 7 17.20 -4.36 9.90
C ASN A 7 16.14 -3.26 9.80
N ILE A 8 16.54 -1.98 9.71
CA ILE A 8 15.61 -0.85 9.53
C ILE A 8 14.88 -0.97 8.19
N LEU A 9 15.61 -1.24 7.11
CA LEU A 9 15.01 -1.45 5.79
C LEU A 9 14.02 -2.63 5.81
N GLN A 10 14.40 -3.75 6.43
CA GLN A 10 13.55 -4.92 6.55
C GLN A 10 12.29 -4.66 7.36
N PHE A 11 12.39 -3.87 8.44
CA PHE A 11 11.22 -3.43 9.17
C PHE A 11 10.27 -2.61 8.29
N GLY A 12 10.80 -1.70 7.46
CA GLY A 12 9.98 -0.92 6.53
C GLY A 12 9.31 -1.79 5.47
N VAL A 13 10.02 -2.78 4.94
CA VAL A 13 9.48 -3.76 4.00
C VAL A 13 8.36 -4.58 4.65
N LEU A 14 8.57 -5.05 5.90
CA LEU A 14 7.58 -5.83 6.63
C LEU A 14 6.30 -5.03 6.86
N VAL A 15 6.42 -3.80 7.37
CA VAL A 15 5.27 -2.91 7.62
C VAL A 15 4.53 -2.63 6.32
N THR A 16 5.25 -2.36 5.22
CA THR A 16 4.64 -2.17 3.89
C THR A 16 3.86 -3.40 3.44
N GLY A 17 4.46 -4.59 3.56
CA GLY A 17 3.83 -5.85 3.20
C GLY A 17 2.54 -6.11 3.98
N ILE A 18 2.59 -5.97 5.31
CA ILE A 18 1.44 -6.14 6.19
C ILE A 18 0.31 -5.16 5.83
N LEU A 19 0.62 -3.87 5.67
CA LEU A 19 -0.40 -2.87 5.35
C LEU A 19 -1.06 -3.13 4.00
N TYR A 20 -0.30 -3.52 2.98
CA TYR A 20 -0.85 -3.86 1.67
C TYR A 20 -1.76 -5.09 1.72
N ILE A 21 -1.37 -6.12 2.48
CA ILE A 21 -2.20 -7.30 2.71
C ILE A 21 -3.52 -6.91 3.39
N ILE A 22 -3.43 -6.16 4.50
CA ILE A 22 -4.62 -5.76 5.27
C ILE A 22 -5.56 -4.90 4.43
N ILE A 23 -5.06 -3.83 3.81
CA ILE A 23 -5.87 -2.93 2.99
C ILE A 23 -6.46 -3.70 1.80
N GLY A 24 -5.65 -4.49 1.11
CA GLY A 24 -6.06 -5.23 -0.06
C GLY A 24 -7.12 -6.29 0.22
N ILE A 25 -6.97 -7.06 1.29
CA ILE A 25 -7.95 -8.08 1.70
C ILE A 25 -9.25 -7.42 2.18
N LEU A 26 -9.14 -6.44 3.10
CA LEU A 26 -10.33 -5.81 3.68
C LEU A 26 -11.18 -5.13 2.60
N TYR A 27 -10.58 -4.29 1.76
CA TYR A 27 -11.31 -3.63 0.68
C TYR A 27 -11.72 -4.60 -0.43
N GLY A 28 -10.85 -5.53 -0.83
CA GLY A 28 -11.14 -6.48 -1.92
C GLY A 28 -12.37 -7.35 -1.63
N PHE A 29 -12.50 -7.85 -0.40
CA PHE A 29 -13.65 -8.66 0.00
C PHE A 29 -14.85 -7.82 0.44
N SER A 30 -14.65 -6.78 1.23
CA SER A 30 -15.74 -5.97 1.78
C SER A 30 -15.39 -4.47 1.86
N PRO A 31 -15.68 -3.71 0.80
CA PRO A 31 -15.54 -2.25 0.81
C PRO A 31 -16.34 -1.58 1.93
N ILE A 32 -17.52 -2.11 2.30
CA ILE A 32 -18.31 -1.61 3.43
C ILE A 32 -17.53 -1.76 4.74
N LEU A 33 -17.00 -2.96 5.01
CA LEU A 33 -16.27 -3.20 6.24
C LEU A 33 -15.04 -2.31 6.32
N PHE A 34 -14.33 -2.15 5.20
CA PHE A 34 -13.23 -1.21 5.09
C PHE A 34 -13.68 0.22 5.42
N ALA A 35 -14.79 0.70 4.85
CA ALA A 35 -15.32 2.03 5.13
C ALA A 35 -15.74 2.22 6.60
N ASN A 36 -16.37 1.22 7.20
CA ASN A 36 -16.82 1.24 8.58
C ASN A 36 -15.65 1.33 9.58
N ILE A 37 -14.48 0.74 9.28
CA ILE A 37 -13.28 0.88 10.12
C ILE A 37 -12.85 2.35 10.25
N PHE A 38 -13.11 3.16 9.23
CA PHE A 38 -12.82 4.60 9.24
C PHE A 38 -14.03 5.46 9.68
N GLY A 39 -15.10 4.83 10.19
CA GLY A 39 -16.29 5.51 10.67
C GLY A 39 -17.07 6.22 9.56
N ILE A 40 -17.00 5.73 8.32
CA ILE A 40 -17.81 6.25 7.22
C ILE A 40 -19.19 5.59 7.26
N GLU A 41 -20.22 6.41 7.39
CA GLU A 41 -21.60 5.96 7.25
C GLU A 41 -21.89 5.64 5.77
N VAL A 42 -22.22 4.38 5.50
CA VAL A 42 -22.55 3.91 4.16
C VAL A 42 -24.06 4.02 3.98
N ASN A 43 -24.49 4.64 2.87
CA ASN A 43 -25.90 4.70 2.50
C ASN A 43 -26.48 3.27 2.45
N PRO A 44 -27.61 2.97 3.10
CA PRO A 44 -28.23 1.63 3.04
C PRO A 44 -28.46 1.11 1.62
N ASP A 45 -28.77 2.00 0.67
CA ASP A 45 -29.02 1.69 -0.73
C ASP A 45 -27.77 1.77 -1.63
N TRP A 46 -26.57 1.92 -1.05
CA TRP A 46 -25.31 2.08 -1.80
C TRP A 46 -25.11 0.99 -2.88
N TYR A 47 -25.47 -0.25 -2.56
CA TYR A 47 -25.27 -1.37 -3.46
C TYR A 47 -26.20 -1.26 -4.68
N ASN A 48 -27.42 -0.76 -4.50
CA ASN A 48 -28.35 -0.53 -5.59
C ASN A 48 -27.82 0.61 -6.49
N LEU A 49 -27.28 1.68 -5.90
CA LEU A 49 -26.67 2.79 -6.65
C LEU A 49 -25.53 2.30 -7.56
N ILE A 50 -24.70 1.37 -7.08
CA ILE A 50 -23.62 0.79 -7.88
C ILE A 50 -24.16 -0.19 -8.91
N LYS A 51 -25.01 -1.13 -8.50
CA LYS A 51 -25.47 -2.26 -9.31
C LYS A 51 -26.18 -1.81 -10.59
N TYR A 52 -27.00 -0.76 -10.50
CA TYR A 52 -27.82 -0.29 -11.61
C TYR A 52 -27.10 0.73 -12.51
N ASP A 53 -25.98 1.29 -12.06
CA ASP A 53 -25.18 2.20 -12.86
C ASP A 53 -24.20 1.42 -13.75
N THR A 54 -24.35 1.57 -15.07
CA THR A 54 -23.64 0.79 -16.08
C THR A 54 -22.15 1.05 -16.12
N PHE A 55 -21.69 2.21 -15.64
CA PHE A 55 -20.28 2.59 -15.61
C PHE A 55 -19.64 2.30 -14.26
N THR A 56 -20.34 2.60 -13.17
CA THR A 56 -19.85 2.47 -11.80
C THR A 56 -19.74 1.00 -11.37
N SER A 57 -20.66 0.14 -11.81
CA SER A 57 -20.63 -1.29 -11.48
C SER A 57 -19.31 -1.97 -11.91
N PRO A 58 -18.87 -1.88 -13.19
CA PRO A 58 -17.57 -2.40 -13.60
C PRO A 58 -16.40 -1.81 -12.82
N LEU A 59 -16.37 -0.48 -12.61
CA LEU A 59 -15.29 0.18 -11.87
C LEU A 59 -15.19 -0.29 -10.42
N TYR A 60 -16.34 -0.50 -9.76
CA TYR A 60 -16.41 -1.06 -8.43
C TYR A 60 -15.74 -2.45 -8.38
N HIS A 61 -16.09 -3.34 -9.32
CA HIS A 61 -15.49 -4.67 -9.37
C HIS A 61 -13.99 -4.65 -9.74
N PHE A 62 -13.57 -3.79 -10.67
CA PHE A 62 -12.14 -3.60 -10.97
C PHE A 62 -11.36 -3.09 -9.76
N SER A 63 -11.90 -2.12 -9.01
CA SER A 63 -11.25 -1.59 -7.83
C SER A 63 -10.99 -2.68 -6.78
N ARG A 64 -11.94 -3.61 -6.61
CA ARG A 64 -11.79 -4.75 -5.69
C ARG A 64 -10.72 -5.73 -6.16
N VAL A 65 -10.67 -6.04 -7.44
CA VAL A 65 -9.62 -6.90 -8.01
C VAL A 65 -8.24 -6.25 -7.84
N PHE A 66 -8.11 -4.95 -8.12
CA PHE A 66 -6.86 -4.22 -7.91
C PHE A 66 -6.44 -4.16 -6.43
N ALA A 67 -7.39 -4.08 -5.50
CA ALA A 67 -7.09 -4.22 -4.08
C ALA A 67 -6.56 -5.62 -3.73
N LEU A 68 -7.11 -6.68 -4.32
CA LEU A 68 -6.55 -8.03 -4.12
C LEU A 68 -5.13 -8.16 -4.73
N ILE A 69 -4.85 -7.49 -5.86
CA ILE A 69 -3.48 -7.40 -6.39
C ILE A 69 -2.57 -6.67 -5.40
N LEU A 70 -3.04 -5.62 -4.73
CA LEU A 70 -2.27 -4.96 -3.66
C LEU A 70 -1.93 -5.95 -2.53
N ALA A 71 -2.88 -6.81 -2.14
CA ALA A 71 -2.60 -7.84 -1.13
C ALA A 71 -1.53 -8.84 -1.61
N VAL A 72 -1.58 -9.27 -2.88
CA VAL A 72 -0.54 -10.13 -3.48
C VAL A 72 0.81 -9.43 -3.53
N ALA A 73 0.85 -8.14 -3.87
CA ALA A 73 2.05 -7.33 -3.82
C ALA A 73 2.61 -7.25 -2.38
N GLY A 74 1.73 -7.13 -1.38
CA GLY A 74 2.10 -7.19 0.03
C GLY A 74 2.70 -8.54 0.44
N LEU A 75 2.13 -9.66 0.00
CA LEU A 75 2.71 -11.00 0.22
C LEU A 75 4.08 -11.13 -0.43
N SER A 76 4.28 -10.54 -1.60
CA SER A 76 5.57 -10.56 -2.30
C SER A 76 6.69 -9.86 -1.51
N MET A 77 6.34 -8.94 -0.59
CA MET A 77 7.28 -8.25 0.30
C MET A 77 7.84 -9.14 1.41
N ILE A 78 7.45 -10.42 1.48
CA ILE A 78 8.11 -11.41 2.34
C ILE A 78 9.51 -11.75 1.80
N LEU A 79 9.71 -11.77 0.48
CA LEU A 79 11.00 -12.17 -0.11
C LEU A 79 12.18 -11.26 0.29
N PRO A 80 12.07 -9.92 0.27
CA PRO A 80 13.15 -9.06 0.73
C PRO A 80 13.44 -9.12 2.24
N LEU A 81 12.59 -9.75 3.05
CA LEU A 81 12.92 -10.02 4.46
C LEU A 81 13.98 -11.12 4.60
N PHE A 82 14.00 -12.06 3.65
CA PHE A 82 15.00 -13.12 3.60
C PHE A 82 16.29 -12.68 2.91
N ASP A 83 16.22 -11.87 1.85
CA ASP A 83 17.40 -11.34 1.17
C ASP A 83 17.09 -9.96 0.54
N PRO A 84 17.33 -8.86 1.27
CA PRO A 84 16.97 -7.52 0.81
C PRO A 84 17.88 -7.03 -0.33
N LEU A 85 19.06 -7.64 -0.51
CA LEU A 85 19.97 -7.27 -1.59
C LEU A 85 19.52 -7.90 -2.91
N LYS A 86 19.21 -9.19 -2.91
CA LYS A 86 18.70 -9.92 -4.07
C LYS A 86 17.34 -9.40 -4.52
N TYR A 87 16.45 -9.12 -3.59
CA TYR A 87 15.09 -8.65 -3.88
C TYR A 87 14.93 -7.13 -3.84
N ARG A 88 16.04 -6.37 -3.91
CA ARG A 88 16.02 -4.90 -3.83
C ARG A 88 15.13 -4.25 -4.90
N GLY A 89 15.03 -4.86 -6.07
CA GLY A 89 14.09 -4.46 -7.13
C GLY A 89 12.64 -4.41 -6.63
N MET A 90 12.20 -5.44 -5.91
CA MET A 90 10.84 -5.49 -5.35
C MET A 90 10.61 -4.40 -4.31
N ILE A 91 11.63 -4.05 -3.51
CA ILE A 91 11.58 -2.93 -2.57
C ILE A 91 11.38 -1.61 -3.33
N TYR A 92 12.05 -1.41 -4.46
CA TYR A 92 11.84 -0.21 -5.29
C TYR A 92 10.44 -0.15 -5.88
N TYR A 93 9.92 -1.24 -6.45
CA TYR A 93 8.58 -1.23 -7.06
C TYR A 93 7.47 -1.05 -6.02
N ASN A 94 7.45 -1.89 -4.99
CA ASN A 94 6.35 -1.92 -4.02
C ASN A 94 6.52 -0.91 -2.88
N GLY A 95 7.75 -0.63 -2.45
CA GLY A 95 8.03 0.24 -1.31
C GLY A 95 8.33 1.69 -1.69
N ILE A 96 8.62 2.00 -2.96
CA ILE A 96 8.93 3.37 -3.42
C ILE A 96 8.00 3.82 -4.53
N LEU A 97 8.02 3.15 -5.69
CA LEU A 97 7.28 3.60 -6.87
C LEU A 97 5.76 3.61 -6.63
N PHE A 98 5.21 2.52 -6.10
CA PHE A 98 3.77 2.46 -5.83
C PHE A 98 3.32 3.53 -4.82
N PRO A 99 3.95 3.69 -3.62
CA PRO A 99 3.65 4.78 -2.71
C PRO A 99 3.79 6.18 -3.31
N LEU A 100 4.84 6.40 -4.11
CA LEU A 100 5.10 7.68 -4.75
C LEU A 100 3.99 8.08 -5.73
N VAL A 101 3.42 7.12 -6.46
CA VAL A 101 2.34 7.38 -7.42
C VAL A 101 0.97 7.44 -6.72
N SER A 102 0.72 6.52 -5.79
CA SER A 102 -0.58 6.41 -5.14
C SER A 102 -0.85 7.50 -4.09
N ALA A 103 0.14 7.87 -3.28
CA ALA A 103 -0.05 8.82 -2.20
C ALA A 103 -0.52 10.20 -2.69
N PRO A 104 0.08 10.83 -3.72
CA PRO A 104 -0.40 12.12 -4.23
C PRO A 104 -1.82 12.03 -4.79
N VAL A 105 -2.15 10.97 -5.52
CA VAL A 105 -3.50 10.77 -6.08
C VAL A 105 -4.53 10.66 -4.94
N LEU A 106 -4.23 9.88 -3.91
CA LEU A 106 -5.12 9.72 -2.76
C LEU A 106 -5.25 11.01 -1.93
N LEU A 107 -4.15 11.71 -1.69
CA LEU A 107 -4.15 12.95 -0.91
C LEU A 107 -4.87 14.09 -1.64
N VAL A 108 -4.61 14.31 -2.93
CA VAL A 108 -5.26 15.37 -3.70
C VAL A 108 -6.76 15.16 -3.74
N ASN A 109 -7.22 13.95 -4.10
CA ASN A 109 -8.65 13.66 -4.15
C ASN A 109 -9.27 13.62 -2.74
N GLY A 110 -8.55 13.11 -1.74
CA GLY A 110 -8.99 13.07 -0.35
C GLY A 110 -9.24 14.45 0.24
N LEU A 111 -8.34 15.40 -0.01
CA LEU A 111 -8.49 16.79 0.44
C LEU A 111 -9.50 17.58 -0.39
N THR A 112 -9.58 17.33 -1.71
CA THR A 112 -10.49 18.07 -2.60
C THR A 112 -11.95 17.72 -2.35
N TYR A 113 -12.25 16.46 -2.09
CA TYR A 113 -13.62 15.95 -1.91
C TYR A 113 -13.97 15.61 -0.45
N ASP A 114 -13.12 16.00 0.51
CA ASP A 114 -13.23 15.69 1.93
C ASP A 114 -13.44 14.19 2.24
N HIS A 115 -12.73 13.34 1.48
CA HIS A 115 -12.80 11.89 1.63
C HIS A 115 -11.75 11.39 2.64
N ARG A 116 -12.19 11.23 3.89
CA ARG A 116 -11.35 10.78 5.02
C ARG A 116 -10.53 9.52 4.73
N ILE A 117 -11.13 8.49 4.13
CA ILE A 117 -10.43 7.24 3.79
C ILE A 117 -9.25 7.52 2.86
N MET A 118 -9.47 8.29 1.79
CA MET A 118 -8.43 8.60 0.82
C MET A 118 -7.30 9.41 1.46
N THR A 119 -7.64 10.39 2.30
CA THR A 119 -6.66 11.18 3.04
C THR A 119 -5.81 10.30 3.96
N ILE A 120 -6.43 9.41 4.75
CA ILE A 120 -5.71 8.51 5.66
C ILE A 120 -4.80 7.54 4.90
N CYS A 121 -5.31 6.86 3.86
CA CYS A 121 -4.51 5.95 3.04
C CYS A 121 -3.36 6.70 2.33
N GLY A 122 -3.61 7.91 1.85
CA GLY A 122 -2.61 8.77 1.22
C GLY A 122 -1.47 9.14 2.18
N VAL A 123 -1.80 9.57 3.41
CA VAL A 123 -0.80 9.86 4.45
C VAL A 123 -0.01 8.59 4.81
N LEU A 124 -0.70 7.46 4.98
CA LEU A 124 -0.07 6.18 5.29
C LEU A 124 0.97 5.79 4.22
N PHE A 125 0.60 5.84 2.94
CA PHE A 125 1.50 5.51 1.84
C PHE A 125 2.65 6.52 1.72
N LEU A 126 2.42 7.81 1.99
CA LEU A 126 3.50 8.80 2.04
C LEU A 126 4.51 8.48 3.17
N VAL A 127 4.04 8.08 4.34
CA VAL A 127 4.92 7.68 5.45
C VAL A 127 5.74 6.44 5.08
N LEU A 128 5.13 5.44 4.43
CA LEU A 128 5.84 4.26 3.94
C LEU A 128 6.90 4.61 2.90
N PHE A 129 6.56 5.47 1.93
CA PHE A 129 7.50 5.98 0.93
C PHE A 129 8.75 6.58 1.59
N LEU A 130 8.54 7.49 2.54
CA LEU A 130 9.63 8.17 3.24
C LEU A 130 10.47 7.18 4.07
N PHE A 131 9.80 6.25 4.77
CA PHE A 131 10.47 5.30 5.64
C PHE A 131 11.31 4.27 4.87
N VAL A 132 10.74 3.65 3.84
CA VAL A 132 11.46 2.72 2.96
C VAL A 132 12.55 3.46 2.17
N GLY A 133 12.25 4.68 1.69
CA GLY A 133 13.21 5.52 0.97
C GLY A 133 14.44 5.84 1.82
N PHE A 134 14.23 6.19 3.08
CA PHE A 134 15.30 6.37 4.05
C PHE A 134 16.10 5.07 4.26
N GLY A 135 15.42 3.93 4.45
CA GLY A 135 16.06 2.61 4.58
C GLY A 135 16.94 2.23 3.38
N LEU A 136 16.48 2.55 2.16
CA LEU A 136 17.25 2.33 0.93
C LEU A 136 18.46 3.28 0.82
N MET A 137 18.32 4.52 1.30
CA MET A 137 19.38 5.52 1.29
C MET A 137 20.53 5.11 2.20
N ILE A 138 20.23 4.66 3.44
CA ILE A 138 21.26 4.25 4.40
C ILE A 138 21.98 2.96 3.97
N THR A 139 21.26 2.02 3.35
CA THR A 139 21.84 0.75 2.87
C THR A 139 22.51 0.86 1.50
N ARG A 140 22.50 2.04 0.85
CA ARG A 140 23.01 2.22 -0.52
C ARG A 140 24.49 1.87 -0.67
N ARG A 141 25.31 2.24 0.32
CA ARG A 141 26.76 1.97 0.29
C ARG A 141 27.05 0.47 0.45
N GLN A 142 26.38 -0.18 1.40
CA GLN A 142 26.49 -1.62 1.65
C GLN A 142 26.06 -2.43 0.40
N ALA A 143 24.94 -2.04 -0.22
CA ALA A 143 24.45 -2.68 -1.43
C ALA A 143 25.44 -2.59 -2.61
N LYS A 144 26.13 -1.45 -2.77
CA LYS A 144 27.17 -1.30 -3.81
C LYS A 144 28.38 -2.20 -3.59
N MET A 145 28.66 -2.53 -2.33
CA MET A 145 29.78 -3.41 -1.95
C MET A 145 29.37 -4.89 -1.94
N GLY A 146 28.12 -5.22 -2.27
CA GLY A 146 27.60 -6.58 -2.20
C GLY A 146 27.47 -7.12 -0.77
N GLN A 147 27.40 -6.23 0.23
CA GLN A 147 27.38 -6.59 1.66
C GLN A 147 26.02 -6.21 2.28
N GLU A 148 25.53 -7.02 3.22
CA GLU A 148 24.33 -6.75 4.05
C GLU A 148 24.63 -5.87 5.28
#